data_AF-A0A948E2P7-F1
#
_entry.id   AF-A0A948E2P7-F1
#
_cell.length_a   1.000
_cell.length_b   1.000
_cell.length_c   1.000
_cell.angle_alpha   90.00
_cell.angle_beta   90.00
_cell.angle_gamma   90.00
#
_symmetry.space_group_name_H-M   'P 1'
#
loop_
_entity.id
_entity.type
_entity.pdbx_description
1 polymer ?
#
loop_
_entity_poly.entity_id
_entity_poly.type
_entity_poly.pdbx_seq_one_letter_code
_entity_poly.pdbx_strand_id
1 'polypeptide(L)' 'MIKLDKYTSLCRLSPAEIRDNIELFRQLISDGKYYCRKCGRVAHLKSNLCQPSPIIEDEGK' A
#
# COMPACT_ATOMS: atom_id res chain seq x y z
N MET A 1 -19.53 3.61 -0.62
CA MET A 1 -18.42 3.93 0.31
C MET A 1 -17.52 2.72 0.36
N ILE A 2 -16.26 2.83 -0.07
CA ILE A 2 -15.30 1.72 0.03
C ILE A 2 -14.89 1.65 1.51
N LYS A 3 -15.20 0.54 2.19
CA LYS A 3 -14.69 0.30 3.54
C LYS A 3 -13.21 0.00 3.40
N LEU A 4 -12.35 0.88 3.93
CA LEU A 4 -10.92 0.64 3.99
C LEU A 4 -10.68 -0.52 4.97
N ASP A 5 -10.22 -1.65 4.46
CA ASP A 5 -9.83 -2.82 5.24
C ASP A 5 -8.43 -3.31 4.86
N LYS A 6 -7.94 -4.34 5.57
CA LYS A 6 -6.60 -4.89 5.37
C LYS A 6 -6.32 -5.44 3.96
N TYR A 7 -7.36 -5.64 3.14
CA TYR A 7 -7.25 -6.13 1.75
C TYR A 7 -7.44 -5.01 0.72
N THR A 8 -7.69 -3.78 1.17
CA THR A 8 -7.94 -2.66 0.29
C THR A 8 -6.67 -2.30 -0.48
N SER A 9 -6.83 -2.15 -1.80
CA SER A 9 -5.75 -1.71 -2.67
C SER A 9 -5.55 -0.20 -2.52
N LEU A 10 -4.37 0.20 -2.04
CA LEU A 10 -3.96 1.60 -1.89
C LEU A 10 -3.95 2.35 -3.23
N CYS A 11 -3.80 1.63 -4.34
CA CYS A 11 -3.69 2.21 -5.68
C CYS A 11 -4.97 2.91 -6.15
N ARG A 12 -6.13 2.64 -5.52
CA ARG A 12 -7.44 3.21 -5.89
C ARG A 12 -7.94 4.28 -4.91
N LEU A 13 -7.20 4.53 -3.83
CA LEU A 13 -7.64 5.49 -2.82
C LEU A 13 -7.56 6.92 -3.33
N SER A 14 -8.62 7.66 -3.08
CA SER A 14 -8.67 9.11 -3.26
C SER A 14 -8.04 9.84 -2.06
N PRO A 15 -7.62 11.11 -2.22
CA PRO A 15 -7.13 11.92 -1.10
C PRO A 15 -8.15 12.14 0.03
N ALA A 16 -9.46 12.06 -0.26
CA ALA A 16 -10.49 12.13 0.76
C ALA A 16 -10.49 10.85 1.61
N GLU A 17 -10.51 9.68 0.98
CA GLU A 17 -10.47 8.39 1.68
C GLU A 17 -9.21 8.21 2.52
N ILE A 18 -8.05 8.72 2.05
CA ILE A 18 -6.80 8.72 2.83
C ILE A 18 -6.93 9.61 4.07
N ARG A 19 -7.47 10.82 3.93
CA ARG A 19 -7.64 11.75 5.07
C ARG A 19 -8.61 11.20 6.11
N ASP A 20 -9.72 10.62 5.66
CA ASP A 20 -10.74 10.05 6.55
C ASP A 20 -10.22 8.79 7.30
N ASN A 21 -9.16 8.16 6.82
CA ASN A 21 -8.58 6.92 7.38
C ASN A 21 -7.07 7.03 7.62
N ILE A 22 -6.58 8.21 7.99
CA ILE A 22 -5.14 8.52 7.99
C ILE A 22 -4.31 7.56 8.86
N GLU A 23 -4.84 7.13 10.01
CA GLU A 23 -4.14 6.21 10.91
C GLU A 23 -3.96 4.81 10.32
N LEU A 24 -5.01 4.26 9.69
CA LEU A 24 -4.93 2.98 8.99
C LEU A 24 -4.01 3.10 7.76
N PHE A 25 -4.12 4.20 7.01
CA PHE A 25 -3.24 4.45 5.87
C PHE A 25 -1.77 4.46 6.28
N ARG A 26 -1.42 5.12 7.40
CA ARG A 26 -0.07 5.12 7.98
C ARG A 26 0.42 3.71 8.29
N GLN A 27 -0.41 2.87 8.90
CA GLN A 27 -0.06 1.48 9.19
C GLN A 27 0.22 0.67 7.91
N LEU A 28 -0.57 0.87 6.86
CA LEU A 28 -0.42 0.13 5.59
C LEU A 28 0.85 0.52 4.81
N ILE A 29 1.32 1.77 4.94
CA ILE A 29 2.55 2.24 4.28
C ILE A 29 3.81 2.13 5.14
N SER A 30 3.66 1.96 6.45
CA SER A 30 4.78 1.83 7.39
C SER A 30 5.60 0.58 7.09
N ASP A 31 6.94 0.67 7.22
CA ASP A 31 7.88 -0.41 6.83
C ASP A 31 7.57 -0.93 5.42
N GLY A 32 7.44 -0.01 4.46
CA GLY A 32 7.09 -0.35 3.08
C GLY A 32 8.11 -1.29 2.45
N LYS A 33 7.67 -2.49 2.08
CA LYS A 33 8.50 -3.52 1.44
C LYS A 33 8.26 -3.63 -0.06
N TYR A 34 7.10 -3.16 -0.50
CA TYR A 34 6.68 -3.23 -1.90
C TYR A 34 6.25 -1.86 -2.40
N TYR A 35 6.50 -1.61 -3.67
CA TYR A 35 5.94 -0.48 -4.40
C TYR A 35 5.13 -0.98 -5.60
N CYS A 36 4.15 -0.20 -6.03
CA CYS A 36 3.38 -0.51 -7.22
C CYS A 36 4.08 0.04 -8.45
N ARG A 37 4.48 -0.84 -9.39
CA ARG A 37 5.18 -0.44 -10.62
C ARG A 37 4.36 0.46 -11.54
N LYS A 38 3.03 0.44 -11.41
CA LYS A 38 2.13 1.27 -12.23
C LYS A 38 2.01 2.71 -11.74
N CYS A 39 1.87 2.87 -10.42
CA CYS A 39 1.30 4.09 -9.84
C CYS A 39 2.08 4.62 -8.64
N GLY A 40 3.19 3.97 -8.28
CA GLY A 40 4.17 4.46 -7.30
C GLY A 40 3.80 4.34 -5.83
N ARG A 41 2.58 3.91 -5.48
CA ARG A 41 2.20 3.71 -4.06
C ARG A 41 3.05 2.63 -3.42
N VAL A 42 3.37 2.80 -2.14
CA VAL A 42 4.14 1.88 -1.31
C VAL A 42 3.23 1.19 -0.30
N ALA A 43 3.51 -0.07 0.02
CA ALA A 43 2.83 -0.81 1.08
C ALA A 43 3.77 -1.81 1.75
N HIS A 44 3.46 -2.17 3.00
CA HIS A 44 4.13 -3.27 3.69
C HIS A 44 3.82 -4.63 3.04
N LEU A 45 2.58 -4.83 2.56
CA LEU A 45 2.13 -6.09 1.95
C LEU A 45 1.84 -5.92 0.46
N LYS A 46 2.27 -6.89 -0.35
CA LYS A 46 2.02 -6.94 -1.79
C LYS A 46 0.53 -6.92 -2.15
N SER A 47 -0.34 -7.46 -1.30
CA SER A 47 -1.79 -7.52 -1.51
C SER A 47 -2.47 -6.15 -1.51
N ASN A 48 -1.84 -5.14 -0.92
CA ASN A 48 -2.39 -3.79 -0.89
C ASN A 48 -2.06 -2.99 -2.16
N LEU A 49 -1.40 -3.60 -3.15
CA LEU A 49 -0.99 -2.94 -4.39
C LEU A 49 -1.53 -3.70 -5.62
N CYS A 50 -1.85 -2.99 -6.69
CA CYS A 50 -2.37 -3.62 -7.91
C CYS A 50 -1.28 -4.29 -8.77
N GLN A 51 -0.04 -3.78 -8.75
CA GLN A 51 1.12 -4.32 -9.45
C GLN A 51 2.36 -4.25 -8.55
N PRO A 52 2.40 -5.03 -7.46
CA PRO A 52 3.48 -4.98 -6.47
C PRO A 52 4.83 -5.43 -7.05
N SER A 53 5.89 -4.80 -6.57
CA SER A 53 7.29 -5.17 -6.77
C SER A 53 8.07 -4.86 -5.50
N PRO A 54 9.04 -5.68 -5.09
CA PRO A 54 9.84 -5.43 -3.89
C PRO A 54 10.68 -4.15 -4.04
N ILE A 55 10.85 -3.39 -2.93
CA ILE A 55 11.69 -2.17 -2.87
C ILE A 55 13.17 -2.53 -2.71
N ILE A 56 13.46 -3.60 -1.99
CA ILE A 56 14.81 -4.15 -1.80
C ILE A 56 14.76 -5.57 -2.34
N GLU A 57 15.70 -5.93 -3.22
CA GLU A 57 15.87 -7.34 -3.60
C GLU A 57 16.40 -8.08 -2.37
N ASP A 58 15.62 -9.05 -1.89
CA ASP A 58 16.00 -9.91 -0.76
C ASP A 58 17.19 -10.75 -1.25
N GLU A 59 18.43 -10.30 -1.00
CA GLU A 59 19.62 -11.14 -1.08
C GLU A 59 19.47 -12.19 0.01
N GLY A 60 18.84 -13.31 -0.36
CA GLY A 60 18.52 -14.42 0.53
C GLY A 60 19.70 -14.76 1.44
N LYS A 61 19.43 -14.68 2.74
CA LYS A 61 20.24 -15.30 3.80
C LYS A 61 19.48 -16.45 4.43
#